data_AF-A0A968XGG5-F1
#
_entry.id   AF-A0A968XGG5-F1
#
_cell.length_a   1.000
_cell.length_b   1.000
_cell.length_c   1.000
_cell.angle_alpha   90.00
_cell.angle_beta   90.00
_cell.angle_gamma   90.00
#
_symmetry.space_group_name_H-M   'P 1'
#
loop_
_entity.id
_entity.type
_entity.pdbx_description
1 polymer ?
#
loop_
_entity_poly.entity_id
_entity_poly.type
_entity_poly.pdbx_seq_one_letter_code
_entity_poly.pdbx_strand_id
1 'polypeptide(L)' 'MGKLTNRHSVLTGFNSASSTVKVNGKTLIRLAAMGFGNEQAANSVCNSIKSSGGSCIVRSVGGNKPVRLASR' A
#
# COMPACT_ATOMS: atom_id res chain seq x y z
N MET A 1 1.62 12.74 -11.47
CA MET A 1 1.37 12.03 -10.19
C MET A 1 0.20 12.74 -9.51
N GLY A 2 -0.95 12.12 -9.15
CA GLY A 2 -1.91 12.87 -8.33
C GLY A 2 -3.43 12.56 -8.37
N LYS A 3 -3.96 11.66 -9.20
CA LYS A 3 -5.43 11.47 -9.25
C LYS A 3 -6.00 10.46 -8.26
N LEU A 4 -5.18 9.53 -7.74
CA LEU A 4 -5.65 8.47 -6.85
C LEU A 4 -5.46 8.75 -5.37
N THR A 5 -4.38 9.46 -5.00
CA THR A 5 -4.11 9.87 -3.61
C THR A 5 -5.22 10.78 -3.08
N ASN A 6 -5.83 11.60 -3.94
CA ASN A 6 -6.98 12.45 -3.59
C ASN A 6 -8.25 11.65 -3.21
N ARG A 7 -8.40 10.39 -3.63
CA ARG A 7 -9.54 9.55 -3.22
C ARG A 7 -9.36 8.91 -1.83
N HIS A 8 -8.14 8.95 -1.31
CA HIS A 8 -7.82 8.52 0.04
C HIS A 8 -7.02 9.64 0.71
N SER A 9 -7.73 10.70 1.14
CA SER A 9 -7.13 11.87 1.82
C SER A 9 -6.26 11.49 3.03
N VAL A 10 -6.50 10.35 3.66
CA VAL A 10 -5.62 9.78 4.70
C VAL A 10 -4.18 9.55 4.23
N LEU A 11 -3.92 9.58 2.91
CA LEU A 11 -2.62 9.32 2.31
C LEU A 11 -1.88 10.58 1.83
N THR A 12 -2.46 11.78 1.95
CA THR A 12 -1.86 13.03 1.43
C THR A 12 -0.58 13.49 2.15
N GLY A 13 -0.24 12.89 3.29
CA GLY A 13 1.02 13.15 4.01
C GLY A 13 2.10 12.07 3.84
N PHE A 14 1.84 11.01 3.08
CA PHE A 14 2.75 9.87 2.96
C PHE A 14 3.40 9.81 1.57
N ASN A 15 4.66 9.36 1.54
CA ASN A 15 5.33 9.04 0.28
C ASN A 15 4.55 7.91 -0.39
N SER A 16 3.94 8.21 -1.54
CA SER A 16 3.03 7.29 -2.20
C SER A 16 3.47 6.91 -3.60
N ALA A 17 3.20 5.66 -3.96
CA ALA A 17 3.40 5.11 -5.29
C ALA A 17 2.13 4.40 -5.73
N SER A 18 1.83 4.43 -7.02
CA SER A 18 0.68 3.73 -7.58
C SER A 18 1.10 2.88 -8.77
N SER A 19 0.53 1.68 -8.90
CA SER A 19 0.68 0.83 -10.07
C SER A 19 -0.66 0.22 -10.49
N THR A 20 -0.84 0.01 -11.78
CA THR A 20 -2.00 -0.72 -12.31
C THR A 20 -1.74 -2.22 -12.18
N VAL A 21 -2.70 -2.96 -11.64
CA VAL A 21 -2.63 -4.41 -11.45
C VAL A 21 -3.89 -5.08 -12.00
N LYS A 22 -3.76 -6.29 -12.53
CA LYS A 22 -4.91 -7.13 -12.90
C LYS A 22 -5.12 -8.19 -11.82
N VAL A 23 -6.33 -8.25 -11.26
CA VAL A 23 -6.73 -9.23 -10.24
C VAL A 23 -8.05 -9.83 -10.68
N ASN A 24 -8.10 -11.15 -10.87
CA ASN A 24 -9.29 -11.89 -11.31
C ASN A 24 -9.98 -11.26 -12.54
N GLY A 25 -9.18 -10.91 -13.55
CA GLY A 25 -9.66 -10.27 -14.79
C GLY A 25 -10.04 -8.79 -14.66
N LYS A 26 -10.03 -8.21 -13.45
CA LYS A 26 -10.32 -6.79 -13.22
C LYS A 26 -9.04 -5.97 -13.17
N THR A 27 -9.05 -4.81 -13.83
CA THR A 27 -7.97 -3.82 -13.72
C THR A 27 -8.20 -2.95 -12.49
N LEU A 28 -7.27 -3.01 -11.54
CA LEU A 28 -7.29 -2.24 -10.30
C LEU A 28 -6.07 -1.31 -10.25
N ILE A 29 -6.17 -0.25 -9.46
CA ILE A 29 -4.99 0.54 -9.09
C ILE A 29 -4.57 0.15 -7.68
N ARG A 30 -3.33 -0.28 -7.57
CA ARG A 30 -2.67 -0.53 -6.30
C ARG A 30 -1.98 0.75 -5.83
N LEU A 31 -2.35 1.21 -4.64
CA LEU A 31 -1.73 2.35 -3.98
C LEU A 31 -0.85 1.84 -2.84
N ALA A 32 0.39 2.31 -2.79
CA ALA A 32 1.32 2.09 -1.70
C ALA A 32 1.64 3.43 -1.06
N ALA A 33 1.65 3.46 0.27
CA ALA A 33 2.06 4.61 1.06
C ALA A 33 3.15 4.16 2.05
N MET A 34 4.13 5.03 2.30
CA MET A 34 5.29 4.78 3.13
C MET A 34 5.52 5.95 4.08
N GLY A 35 6.21 5.71 5.19
CA GLY A 35 6.53 6.74 6.18
C GLY A 35 5.60 6.81 7.39
N PHE A 36 4.87 5.73 7.70
CA PHE A 36 3.97 5.66 8.87
C PHE A 36 4.65 5.75 10.25
N GLY A 37 5.97 5.86 10.32
CA GLY A 37 6.75 5.97 11.56
C GLY A 37 6.89 4.64 12.32
N ASN A 38 5.80 3.91 12.52
CA ASN A 38 5.78 2.57 13.10
C ASN A 38 4.71 1.66 12.47
N GLU A 39 4.77 0.37 12.81
CA GLU A 39 3.87 -0.65 12.29
C GLU A 39 2.43 -0.47 12.78
N GLN A 40 2.22 0.02 14.00
CA GLN A 40 0.90 0.26 14.59
C GLN A 40 0.13 1.34 13.80
N ALA A 41 0.79 2.44 13.45
CA ALA A 41 0.22 3.50 12.64
C ALA A 41 -0.15 3.01 11.23
N ALA A 42 0.72 2.21 10.60
CA ALA A 42 0.42 1.59 9.31
C ALA A 42 -0.81 0.65 9.39
N ASN A 43 -0.90 -0.15 10.47
CA ASN A 43 -2.03 -1.04 10.70
C ASN A 43 -3.34 -0.29 10.95
N SER A 44 -3.31 0.81 11.71
CA SER A 44 -4.49 1.65 11.95
C SER A 44 -5.10 2.16 10.63
N VAL A 45 -4.26 2.75 9.76
CA VAL A 45 -4.71 3.22 8.43
C VAL A 45 -5.21 2.05 7.58
N CYS A 46 -4.52 0.91 7.61
CA CYS A 46 -4.91 -0.27 6.85
C CYS A 46 -6.27 -0.84 7.28
N ASN A 47 -6.58 -0.82 8.58
CA ASN A 47 -7.86 -1.25 9.13
C ASN A 47 -8.98 -0.30 8.72
N SER A 48 -8.74 1.02 8.71
CA SER A 48 -9.72 1.99 8.20
C SER A 48 -10.04 1.75 6.72
N ILE A 49 -9.04 1.43 5.89
CA ILE A 49 -9.27 1.09 4.47
C ILE A 49 -10.12 -0.19 4.34
N LYS A 50 -9.83 -1.22 5.14
CA LYS A 50 -10.61 -2.46 5.16
C LYS A 50 -12.05 -2.24 5.60
N SER A 51 -12.26 -1.42 6.63
CA SER A 51 -13.60 -1.07 7.12
C SER A 51 -14.44 -0.33 6.07
N SER A 52 -13.80 0.44 5.18
CA SER A 52 -14.46 1.10 4.05
C SER A 52 -14.66 0.17 2.84
N GLY A 53 -14.38 -1.14 2.96
CA GLY A 53 -14.53 -2.15 1.92
C GLY A 53 -13.33 -2.30 0.98
N GLY A 54 -12.19 -1.67 1.27
CA GLY A 54 -10.96 -1.76 0.48
C GLY A 54 -10.05 -2.93 0.86
N SER A 55 -9.20 -3.36 -0.09
CA SER A 55 -8.14 -4.34 0.21
C SER A 55 -6.86 -3.62 0.63
N CYS A 56 -6.30 -3.99 1.78
CA CYS A 56 -5.05 -3.42 2.28
C CYS A 56 -4.12 -4.48 2.89
N ILE A 57 -2.81 -4.29 2.68
CA ILE A 57 -1.73 -5.07 3.29
C ILE A 57 -0.68 -4.12 3.89
N VAL A 58 -0.25 -4.38 5.13
CA VAL A 58 0.91 -3.73 5.73
C VAL A 58 2.15 -4.57 5.41
N ARG A 59 3.24 -3.90 5.06
CA ARG A 59 4.53 -4.55 4.86
C ARG A 59 5.56 -3.81 5.69
N SER A 60 6.21 -4.54 6.60
CA SER A 60 7.40 -4.02 7.26
C SER A 60 8.53 -3.96 6.24
N VAL A 61 8.97 -2.74 5.93
CA VAL A 61 10.22 -2.48 5.21
C VAL A 61 11.38 -2.64 6.19
N GLY A 62 11.59 -3.86 6.68
CA GLY A 62 12.78 -4.20 7.44
C GLY A 62 14.02 -4.07 6.55
N GLY A 63 15.07 -3.40 7.06
CA GLY A 63 16.33 -3.22 6.34
C GLY A 63 16.84 -4.51 5.73
N ASN A 64 17.29 -4.43 4.47
CA ASN A 64 17.92 -5.49 3.66
C ASN A 64 17.58 -6.93 4.09
N LYS A 65 16.32 -7.36 3.95
CA LYS A 65 16.08 -8.80 3.81
C LYS A 65 16.67 -9.23 2.46
N PRO A 66 17.60 -10.19 2.39
CA PRO A 66 18.22 -10.59 1.13
C PRO A 66 17.12 -11.01 0.16
N VAL A 67 17.08 -10.36 -1.00
CA VAL A 67 16.18 -10.73 -2.08
C VAL A 67 16.54 -12.16 -2.48
N ARG A 68 15.72 -13.13 -2.08
CA ARG A 68 15.87 -14.51 -2.53
C ARG A 68 15.25 -14.59 -3.92
N LEU A 69 16.11 -14.56 -4.94
CA LEU A 69 15.70 -14.90 -6.30
C LEU A 69 15.20 -16.35 -6.27
N ALA A 70 13.99 -16.59 -6.79
CA ALA A 70 13.50 -17.95 -6.97
C ALA A 70 14.40 -18.62 -8.03
N SER A 71 15.06 -19.72 -7.66
CA SER A 71 15.73 -20.58 -8.61
C SER A 71 14.69 -21.15 -9.58
N ARG A 72 15.01 -21.10 -10.87
CA ARG A 72 14.18 -21.66 -11.94
C ARG A 72 14.19 -23.18 -11.90
#